data_AF-A0A4V6MVS8-F1
#
_entry.id   AF-A0A4V6MVS8-F1
#
_cell.length_a   1.000
_cell.length_b   1.000
_cell.length_c   1.000
_cell.angle_alpha   90.00
_cell.angle_beta   90.00
_cell.angle_gamma   90.00
#
_symmetry.space_group_name_H-M   'P 1'
#
loop_
_entity.id
_entity.type
_entity.pdbx_description
1 polymer ?
#
loop_
_entity_poly.entity_id
_entity_poly.type
_entity_poly.pdbx_seq_one_letter_code
_entity_poly.pdbx_strand_id
1 'polypeptide(L)'
;MDFVQTYVGGIQLVGAAGATWAIVPQVGDLTQVDAGFSTTLGRFSSKWLANGTVFRIEISTPQGTTGTVGVPLPGNYTTETLSSADGGGDVVRADESGRYWIRDLAGGEHRFVVVGW
;
A
#
# COMPACT_ATOMS: atom_id res chain seq x y z
N MET A 1 -15.68 10.75 19.35
CA MET A 1 -15.01 11.78 18.53
C MET A 1 -14.31 10.99 17.46
N ASP A 2 -15.02 10.78 16.36
CA ASP A 2 -14.68 9.73 15.40
C ASP A 2 -13.87 10.39 14.30
N PHE A 3 -12.55 10.16 14.34
CA PHE A 3 -11.64 10.84 13.44
C PHE A 3 -11.57 10.10 12.11
N VAL A 4 -12.21 10.69 11.10
CA VAL A 4 -12.18 10.26 9.71
C VAL A 4 -10.79 10.58 9.14
N GLN A 5 -9.85 9.64 9.24
CA GLN A 5 -8.54 9.70 8.55
C GLN A 5 -8.28 8.52 7.60
N THR A 6 -9.20 7.54 7.56
CA THR A 6 -8.98 6.21 6.99
C THR A 6 -9.05 6.16 5.46
N TYR A 7 -9.70 7.12 4.80
CA TYR A 7 -10.13 6.90 3.41
C TYR A 7 -9.10 7.23 2.32
N VAL A 8 -8.17 8.16 2.55
CA VAL A 8 -7.24 8.62 1.49
C VAL A 8 -5.87 7.92 1.56
N GLY A 9 -5.43 7.56 2.76
CA GLY A 9 -4.19 6.80 2.99
C GLY A 9 -4.31 5.29 2.76
N GLY A 10 -5.53 4.76 2.63
CA GLY A 10 -5.78 3.33 2.45
C GLY A 10 -5.55 2.44 3.67
N ILE A 11 -5.16 3.00 4.82
CA ILE A 11 -4.79 2.20 5.99
C ILE A 11 -6.05 1.75 6.76
N GLN A 12 -6.21 0.44 6.94
CA GLN A 12 -7.29 -0.18 7.71
C GLN A 12 -6.69 -1.11 8.75
N LEU A 13 -7.13 -1.02 10.01
CA LEU A 13 -6.78 -1.98 11.04
C LEU A 13 -7.83 -3.08 11.08
N VAL A 14 -7.42 -4.34 10.97
CA VAL A 14 -8.33 -5.50 10.83
C VAL A 14 -8.32 -6.37 12.10
N GLY A 15 -7.30 -6.25 12.95
CA GLY A 15 -7.16 -6.98 14.21
C GLY A 15 -7.00 -6.08 15.44
N ALA A 16 -7.07 -6.67 16.64
CA ALA A 16 -6.91 -5.94 17.90
C ALA A 16 -5.62 -5.12 17.91
N ALA A 17 -5.75 -3.83 18.22
CA ALA A 17 -4.67 -2.83 18.23
C ALA A 17 -3.84 -2.68 16.94
N GLY A 18 -4.25 -3.30 15.83
CA GLY A 18 -3.48 -3.29 14.58
C GLY A 18 -2.45 -4.41 14.43
N ALA A 19 -2.58 -5.50 15.21
CA ALA A 19 -1.78 -6.71 15.00
C ALA A 19 -1.90 -7.23 13.54
N THR A 20 -3.08 -7.06 12.94
CA THR A 20 -3.30 -7.18 11.50
C THR A 20 -3.80 -5.88 10.89
N TRP A 21 -3.31 -5.59 9.68
CA TRP A 21 -3.58 -4.35 8.98
C TRP A 21 -3.72 -4.56 7.46
N ALA A 22 -4.36 -3.61 6.79
CA ALA A 22 -4.42 -3.52 5.34
C ALA A 22 -4.06 -2.11 4.89
N ILE A 23 -3.35 -1.99 3.76
CA ILE A 23 -3.06 -0.71 3.12
C ILE A 23 -3.54 -0.81 1.67
N VAL A 24 -4.62 -0.11 1.35
CA VAL A 24 -5.31 -0.15 0.05
C VAL A 24 -5.49 1.28 -0.48
N PRO A 25 -4.46 1.87 -1.10
CA PRO A 25 -4.50 3.23 -1.64
C PRO A 25 -5.64 3.42 -2.63
N GLN A 26 -6.40 4.52 -2.49
CA GLN A 26 -7.40 4.94 -3.46
C GLN A 26 -6.84 6.15 -4.22
N VAL A 27 -6.34 5.91 -5.44
CA VAL A 27 -5.62 6.93 -6.20
C VAL A 27 -6.57 7.98 -6.76
N GLY A 28 -7.62 7.58 -7.50
CA GLY A 28 -8.52 8.52 -8.15
C GLY A 28 -7.74 9.56 -8.97
N ASP A 29 -8.04 10.85 -8.78
CA ASP A 29 -7.31 11.97 -9.39
C ASP A 29 -6.13 12.48 -8.55
N LEU A 30 -5.82 11.83 -7.42
CA LEU A 30 -4.73 12.25 -6.54
C LEU A 30 -3.39 11.72 -7.06
N THR A 31 -2.40 12.60 -7.11
CA THR A 31 -1.04 12.28 -7.57
C THR A 31 -0.08 11.96 -6.42
N GLN A 32 -0.41 12.39 -5.20
CA GLN A 32 0.42 12.16 -4.02
C GLN A 32 -0.42 12.20 -2.74
N VAL A 33 -0.13 11.28 -1.82
CA VAL A 33 -0.73 11.25 -0.48
C VAL A 33 0.35 10.89 0.54
N ASP A 34 0.24 11.50 1.72
CA ASP A 34 1.01 11.14 2.92
C ASP A 34 0.01 10.98 4.07
N ALA A 35 -0.12 9.76 4.58
CA ALA A 35 -1.05 9.41 5.63
C ALA A 35 -0.38 8.55 6.70
N GLY A 36 -0.82 8.72 7.95
CA GLY A 36 -0.38 7.83 9.02
C GLY A 36 -1.06 8.13 10.34
N PHE A 37 -1.08 7.13 11.21
CA PHE A 37 -1.62 7.22 12.56
C PHE A 37 -0.78 6.38 13.52
N SER A 38 -0.91 6.67 14.81
CA SER A 38 -0.19 5.94 15.87
C SER A 38 -1.17 5.11 16.69
N THR A 39 -0.73 3.92 17.09
CA THR A 39 -1.42 3.02 18.03
C THR A 39 -0.51 2.74 19.22
N THR A 40 -0.98 1.94 20.17
CA THR A 40 -0.13 1.42 21.25
C THR A 40 0.98 0.49 20.74
N LEU A 41 0.83 -0.12 19.57
CA LEU A 41 1.85 -0.98 18.96
C LEU A 41 2.92 -0.18 18.20
N GLY A 42 2.62 1.06 17.83
CA GLY A 42 3.53 1.94 17.09
C GLY A 42 2.84 2.72 15.97
N ARG A 43 3.66 3.34 15.11
CA ARG A 43 3.20 4.16 13.98
C ARG A 43 2.91 3.28 12.76
N PHE A 44 1.82 3.61 12.08
CA PHE A 44 1.49 3.15 10.75
C PHE A 44 1.56 4.35 9.80
N SER A 45 2.23 4.20 8.66
CA SER A 45 2.23 5.19 7.59
C SER A 45 2.09 4.55 6.22
N SER A 46 1.47 5.31 5.32
CA SER A 46 1.38 5.03 3.90
C SER A 46 1.61 6.35 3.15
N LYS A 47 2.69 6.38 2.38
CA LYS A 47 3.03 7.52 1.54
C LYS A 47 3.17 7.04 0.11
N TRP A 48 2.44 7.64 -0.81
CA TRP A 48 2.48 7.19 -2.19
C TRP A 48 2.41 8.34 -3.17
N LEU A 49 2.92 8.07 -4.37
CA LEU A 49 2.85 8.91 -5.54
C LEU A 49 2.37 8.06 -6.72
N ALA A 50 1.48 8.64 -7.51
CA ALA A 50 0.89 8.00 -8.67
C ALA A 50 0.93 8.95 -9.87
N ASN A 51 1.23 8.38 -11.04
CA ASN A 51 0.99 9.01 -12.33
C ASN A 51 0.47 7.94 -13.31
N GLY A 52 0.24 8.32 -14.57
CA GLY A 52 -0.35 7.42 -15.57
C GLY A 52 0.45 6.15 -15.91
N THR A 53 1.70 6.03 -15.44
CA THR A 53 2.60 4.91 -15.77
C THR A 53 3.31 4.35 -14.55
N VAL A 54 3.42 5.10 -13.46
CA VAL A 54 4.16 4.71 -12.27
C VAL A 54 3.31 4.91 -11.02
N PHE A 55 3.26 3.87 -10.19
CA PHE A 55 2.79 3.94 -8.82
C PHE A 55 3.92 3.57 -7.86
N ARG A 56 4.20 4.44 -6.89
CA ARG A 56 5.20 4.20 -5.84
C ARG A 56 4.57 4.37 -4.48
N ILE A 57 4.82 3.43 -3.59
CA ILE A 57 4.36 3.49 -2.20
C ILE A 57 5.49 3.14 -1.23
N GLU A 58 5.54 3.86 -0.13
CA GLU A 58 6.39 3.66 1.04
C GLU A 58 5.47 3.40 2.24
N ILE A 59 5.75 2.33 2.98
CA ILE A 59 4.95 1.82 4.08
C ILE A 59 5.86 1.65 5.28
N SER A 60 5.47 2.23 6.42
CA SER A 60 6.08 1.95 7.73
C SER A 60 5.01 1.38 8.66
N THR A 61 5.26 0.20 9.20
CA THR A 61 4.38 -0.45 10.17
C THR A 61 5.19 -1.07 11.32
N PRO A 62 4.62 -1.25 12.52
CA PRO A 62 5.37 -1.80 13.64
C PRO A 62 5.84 -3.23 13.39
N GLN A 63 7.07 -3.52 13.82
CA GLN A 63 7.64 -4.86 13.81
C GLN A 63 6.74 -5.85 14.59
N GLY A 64 6.63 -7.09 14.11
CA GLY A 64 5.79 -8.13 14.71
C GLY A 64 4.29 -8.00 14.39
N THR A 65 3.89 -7.02 13.58
CA THR A 65 2.55 -7.00 12.95
C THR A 65 2.59 -7.70 11.58
N THR A 66 1.43 -7.95 10.98
CA THR A 66 1.36 -8.54 9.63
C THR A 66 0.19 -7.94 8.87
N GLY A 67 0.32 -7.75 7.57
CA GLY A 67 -0.75 -7.14 6.80
C GLY A 67 -0.82 -7.49 5.34
N THR A 68 -1.78 -6.85 4.68
CA THR A 68 -2.05 -7.01 3.25
C THR A 68 -1.97 -5.65 2.56
N VAL A 69 -1.34 -5.60 1.39
CA VAL A 69 -1.25 -4.37 0.57
C VAL A 69 -1.92 -4.61 -0.76
N GLY A 70 -2.88 -3.75 -1.11
CA GLY A 70 -3.55 -3.75 -2.41
C GLY A 70 -2.96 -2.68 -3.32
N VAL A 71 -1.91 -3.02 -4.05
CA VAL A 71 -1.17 -2.10 -4.92
C VAL A 71 -1.97 -1.86 -6.21
N PRO A 72 -2.41 -0.62 -6.50
CA PRO A 72 -3.08 -0.31 -7.75
C PRO A 72 -2.09 -0.36 -8.92
N LEU A 73 -2.53 -0.89 -10.05
CA LEU A 73 -1.80 -0.82 -11.31
C LEU A 73 -2.14 0.52 -12.02
N PRO A 74 -1.17 1.41 -12.29
CA PRO A 74 -1.41 2.68 -12.97
C PRO A 74 -2.00 2.52 -14.37
N GLY A 75 -2.80 3.50 -14.80
CA GLY A 75 -3.37 3.53 -16.16
C GLY A 75 -4.42 2.43 -16.41
N ASN A 76 -4.52 1.98 -17.66
CA ASN A 76 -5.39 0.87 -18.09
C ASN A 76 -4.60 -0.44 -18.29
N TYR A 77 -3.40 -0.54 -17.69
CA TYR A 77 -2.54 -1.70 -17.85
C TYR A 77 -3.02 -2.83 -16.92
N THR A 78 -3.06 -4.05 -17.45
CA THR A 78 -3.40 -5.25 -16.65
C THR A 78 -2.17 -6.05 -16.24
N THR A 79 -1.01 -5.73 -16.82
CA THR A 79 0.28 -6.40 -16.58
C THR A 79 1.35 -5.34 -16.41
N GLU A 80 2.10 -5.41 -15.31
CA GLU A 80 3.12 -4.41 -14.94
C GLU A 80 4.28 -5.07 -14.21
N THR A 81 5.39 -4.37 -14.04
CA THR A 81 6.46 -4.84 -13.15
C THR A 81 6.38 -4.18 -11.80
N LEU A 82 6.29 -5.03 -10.78
CA LEU A 82 6.39 -4.67 -9.37
C LEU A 82 7.82 -4.91 -8.92
N SER A 83 8.45 -3.88 -8.37
CA SER A 83 9.75 -3.99 -7.71
C SER A 83 9.63 -3.69 -6.21
N SER A 84 10.24 -4.54 -5.39
CA SER A 84 10.45 -4.30 -3.95
C SER A 84 11.82 -3.66 -3.71
N ALA A 85 11.96 -2.89 -2.63
CA ALA A 85 13.26 -2.39 -2.18
C ALA A 85 14.30 -3.51 -1.95
N ASP A 86 13.85 -4.73 -1.68
CA ASP A 86 14.71 -5.91 -1.48
C ASP A 86 15.36 -6.42 -2.78
N GLY A 87 15.11 -5.76 -3.91
CA GLY A 87 15.83 -5.97 -5.17
C GLY A 87 15.17 -6.96 -6.13
N GLY A 88 14.00 -7.52 -5.78
CA GLY A 88 13.20 -8.35 -6.68
C GLY A 88 12.29 -7.52 -7.58
N GLY A 89 12.19 -7.87 -8.86
CA GLY A 89 11.25 -7.31 -9.82
C GLY A 89 10.47 -8.41 -10.52
N ASP A 90 9.16 -8.47 -10.29
CA ASP A 90 8.28 -9.50 -10.83
C ASP A 90 7.23 -8.89 -11.77
N VAL A 91 6.91 -9.61 -12.85
CA VAL A 91 5.76 -9.28 -13.69
C VAL A 91 4.49 -9.70 -12.97
N VAL A 92 3.67 -8.73 -12.59
CA VAL A 92 2.41 -8.93 -11.87
C VAL A 92 1.21 -8.64 -12.77
N ARG A 93 0.06 -9.21 -12.40
CA ARG A 93 -1.22 -8.93 -13.03
C ARG A 93 -2.21 -8.41 -12.01
N ALA A 94 -3.00 -7.43 -12.43
CA ALA A 94 -4.13 -6.98 -11.65
C ALA A 94 -5.23 -8.06 -11.59
N ASP A 95 -5.93 -8.11 -10.47
CA ASP A 95 -7.23 -8.76 -10.39
C ASP A 95 -8.33 -7.91 -11.04
N GLU A 96 -9.58 -8.35 -10.94
CA GLU A 96 -10.75 -7.63 -11.47
C GLU A 96 -10.94 -6.23 -10.86
N SER A 97 -10.30 -5.95 -9.72
CA SER A 97 -10.32 -4.63 -9.07
C SER A 97 -9.22 -3.69 -9.55
N GLY A 98 -8.36 -4.13 -10.48
CA GLY A 98 -7.22 -3.35 -10.96
C GLY A 98 -6.03 -3.36 -10.01
N ARG A 99 -5.90 -4.37 -9.14
CA ARG A 99 -4.90 -4.39 -8.06
C ARG A 99 -4.11 -5.69 -8.02
N TYR A 100 -2.86 -5.55 -7.59
CA TYR A 100 -2.05 -6.68 -7.15
C TYR A 100 -2.03 -6.73 -5.61
N TRP A 101 -2.26 -7.92 -5.06
CA TRP A 101 -2.37 -8.13 -3.61
C TRP A 101 -1.11 -8.80 -3.05
N ILE A 102 -0.41 -8.08 -2.18
CA ILE A 102 0.69 -8.61 -1.38
C ILE A 102 0.09 -9.04 -0.04
N ARG A 103 0.10 -10.35 0.25
CA ARG A 103 -0.47 -10.93 1.48
C ARG A 103 0.64 -11.29 2.46
N ASP A 104 0.26 -11.41 3.73
CA ASP A 104 1.13 -11.83 4.82
C ASP A 104 2.44 -11.03 4.93
N LEU A 105 2.38 -9.74 4.58
CA LEU A 105 3.51 -8.84 4.62
C LEU A 105 3.89 -8.55 6.08
N ALA A 106 5.09 -8.97 6.46
CA ALA A 106 5.61 -8.72 7.80
C ALA A 106 5.69 -7.21 8.09
N GLY A 107 5.42 -6.80 9.33
CA GLY A 107 5.58 -5.42 9.75
C GLY A 107 7.02 -4.93 9.60
N GLY A 108 7.19 -3.64 9.31
CA GLY A 108 8.48 -3.02 9.03
C GLY A 108 8.39 -1.92 7.97
N GLU A 109 9.54 -1.59 7.42
CA GLU A 109 9.68 -0.62 6.32
C GLU A 109 9.62 -1.35 4.98
N HIS A 110 8.71 -0.90 4.11
CA HIS A 110 8.54 -1.47 2.77
C HIS A 110 8.43 -0.38 1.74
N ARG A 111 8.92 -0.68 0.54
CA ARG A 111 8.73 0.19 -0.62
C ARG A 111 8.47 -0.65 -1.86
N PHE A 112 7.39 -0.28 -2.55
CA PHE A 112 6.99 -0.89 -3.81
C PHE A 112 6.94 0.16 -4.91
N VAL A 113 7.43 -0.22 -6.09
CA VAL A 113 7.31 0.57 -7.31
C VAL A 113 6.72 -0.31 -8.39
N VAL A 114 5.64 0.15 -8.98
CA VAL A 114 4.92 -0.49 -10.08
C VAL A 114 5.05 0.40 -11.30
N VAL A 115 5.46 -0.19 -12.43
CA VAL A 115 5.68 0.49 -13.70
C VAL A 115 4.95 -0.24 -14.83
N GLY A 116 4.09 0.50 -15.51
CA GLY A 116 3.33 0.03 -16.68
C GLY A 116 4.05 0.33 -17.99
N TRP A 117 3.80 -0.50 -19.00
CA TRP A 117 4.34 -0.39 -20.35
C TRP A 117 3.42 -1.04 -21.38
#